data_AF-A0A368B0Q8-F1
#
_entry.id   AF-A0A368B0Q8-F1
#
_cell.length_a   1.000
_cell.length_b   1.000
_cell.length_c   1.000
_cell.angle_alpha   90.00
_cell.angle_beta   90.00
_cell.angle_gamma   90.00
#
_symmetry.space_group_name_H-M   'P 1'
#
loop_
_entity.id
_entity.type
_entity.pdbx_description
1 polymer ?
#
loop_
_entity_poly.entity_id
_entity_poly.type
_entity_poly.pdbx_seq_one_letter_code
_entity_poly.pdbx_strand_id
1 'polypeptide(L)'
;MEIRNQRKFLVGLIILILGSFVIVFDYPQIEYFNNLESDNSITLEIEQKEIFQKILIEFTIGVILLIIGIVLILISMLKRFENRFRQ
;
A
#
# COMPACT_ATOMS: atom_id res chain seq x y z
N MET A 1 5.11 -6.04 -24.13
CA MET A 1 3.89 -5.61 -23.40
C MET A 1 3.67 -4.15 -23.75
N GLU A 2 2.54 -3.80 -24.35
CA GLU A 2 2.29 -2.41 -24.81
C GLU A 2 1.39 -1.70 -23.80
N ILE A 3 1.78 -0.49 -23.39
CA ILE A 3 0.98 0.35 -22.50
C ILE A 3 -0.08 1.04 -23.35
N ARG A 4 -1.33 0.57 -23.25
CA ARG A 4 -2.44 1.05 -24.10
C ARG A 4 -3.11 2.29 -23.52
N ASN A 5 -3.23 2.37 -22.20
CA ASN A 5 -3.75 3.53 -21.51
C ASN A 5 -2.67 4.19 -20.64
N GLN A 6 -1.92 5.11 -21.24
CA GLN A 6 -0.81 5.81 -20.59
C GLN A 6 -1.25 6.57 -19.32
N ARG A 7 -2.46 7.15 -19.30
CA ARG A 7 -2.97 7.88 -18.13
C ARG A 7 -3.21 6.94 -16.95
N LYS A 8 -3.88 5.80 -17.17
CA LYS A 8 -4.11 4.78 -16.13
C LYS A 8 -2.79 4.16 -15.65
N PHE A 9 -1.85 3.95 -16.56
CA PHE A 9 -0.52 3.47 -16.23
C PHE A 9 0.22 4.46 -15.31
N LEU A 10 0.24 5.75 -15.67
CA LEU A 10 0.89 6.78 -14.87
C LEU A 10 0.25 6.94 -13.49
N VAL A 11 -1.08 6.96 -13.41
CA VAL A 11 -1.79 7.02 -12.12
C VAL A 11 -1.50 5.77 -11.28
N GLY A 12 -1.49 4.58 -11.88
CA GLY A 12 -1.12 3.34 -11.20
C GLY A 12 0.31 3.36 -10.67
N LEU A 13 1.25 3.90 -11.45
CA LEU A 13 2.65 4.07 -11.05
C LEU A 13 2.79 5.03 -9.86
N ILE A 14 2.13 6.19 -9.89
CA ILE A 14 2.15 7.16 -8.78
C ILE A 14 1.59 6.53 -7.50
N ILE A 15 0.46 5.83 -7.60
CA ILE A 15 -0.17 5.15 -6.46
C ILE A 15 0.76 4.05 -5.92
N LEU A 16 1.44 3.30 -6.79
CA LEU A 16 2.42 2.29 -6.38
C LEU A 16 3.59 2.89 -5.62
N ILE A 17 4.14 4.00 -6.10
CA ILE A 17 5.24 4.71 -5.44
C ILE A 17 4.77 5.19 -4.05
N LEU A 18 3.59 5.82 -3.96
CA LEU A 18 3.05 6.29 -2.69
C LEU A 18 2.80 5.14 -1.70
N GLY A 19 2.16 4.05 -2.12
CA GLY A 19 1.93 2.88 -1.27
C GLY A 19 3.23 2.23 -0.80
N SER A 20 4.22 2.14 -1.69
CA SER A 20 5.55 1.62 -1.35
C SER A 20 6.27 2.50 -0.31
N PHE A 21 6.14 3.83 -0.41
CA PHE A 21 6.75 4.73 0.56
C PHE A 21 6.17 4.52 1.96
N VAL A 22 4.84 4.46 2.08
CA VAL A 22 4.16 4.20 3.36
C VAL A 22 4.69 2.90 3.99
N ILE A 23 4.72 1.80 3.23
CA ILE A 23 5.20 0.50 3.74
C ILE A 23 6.66 0.56 4.18
N VAL A 24 7.55 1.15 3.37
CA VAL A 24 9.00 1.18 3.66
C VAL A 24 9.30 2.02 4.91
N PHE A 25 8.54 3.09 5.15
CA PHE A 25 8.73 3.93 6.34
C PHE A 25 8.07 3.34 7.60
N ASP A 26 6.91 2.70 7.46
CA ASP A 26 6.16 2.17 8.60
C ASP A 26 6.71 0.81 9.07
N TYR A 27 7.27 -0.01 8.17
CA TYR A 27 7.75 -1.35 8.52
C TYR A 27 8.81 -1.36 9.63
N PRO A 28 9.87 -0.50 9.60
CA PRO A 28 10.83 -0.43 10.72
C PRO A 28 10.19 0.00 12.04
N GLN A 29 9.15 0.85 12.00
CA GLN A 29 8.45 1.28 13.21
C GLN A 29 7.64 0.12 13.80
N ILE A 30 6.98 -0.67 12.95
CA ILE A 30 6.25 -1.88 13.38
C ILE A 30 7.21 -2.89 14.02
N GLU A 31 8.37 -3.11 13.39
CA GLU A 31 9.39 -4.01 13.92
C GLU A 31 9.91 -3.54 15.28
N TYR A 32 10.15 -2.23 15.45
CA TYR A 32 10.54 -1.63 16.71
C TYR A 32 9.52 -1.91 17.83
N PHE A 33 8.23 -1.66 17.59
CA PHE A 33 7.18 -1.88 18.59
C PHE A 33 6.98 -3.37 18.92
N ASN A 34 7.07 -4.26 17.93
CA ASN A 34 6.98 -5.70 18.15
C ASN A 34 8.12 -6.22 19.03
N ASN A 35 9.35 -5.72 18.84
CA ASN A 35 10.49 -6.09 19.67
C ASN A 35 10.35 -5.58 21.10
N LEU A 36 9.83 -4.36 21.29
CA LEU A 36 9.54 -3.83 22.63
C LEU A 36 8.49 -4.64 23.39
N GLU A 37 7.44 -5.11 22.71
CA GLU A 37 6.41 -5.97 23.30
C GLU A 37 6.96 -7.36 23.65
N SER A 38 7.88 -7.88 22.84
CA SER A 38 8.56 -9.16 23.09
C SER A 38 9.50 -9.11 24.30
N ASP A 39 10.30 -8.05 24.43
CA ASP A 39 11.33 -7.93 25.47
C ASP A 39 10.74 -7.53 26.83
N ASN A 40 9.58 -6.86 26.85
CA ASN A 40 8.87 -6.50 28.07
C ASN A 40 7.54 -7.28 28.14
N SER A 41 7.46 -8.31 28.98
CA SER A 41 6.20 -9.00 29.34
C SER A 41 5.19 -8.11 30.10
N ILE A 42 5.42 -6.80 30.10
CA ILE A 42 4.76 -5.79 30.92
C ILE A 42 4.31 -4.68 29.97
N THR A 43 3.03 -4.75 29.58
CA THR A 43 2.17 -3.65 29.11
C THR A 43 2.88 -2.47 28.44
N LEU A 44 2.85 -2.43 27.11
CA LEU A 44 2.94 -1.17 26.35
C LEU A 44 2.06 -0.11 27.05
N GLU A 45 2.65 1.02 27.44
CA GLU A 45 1.89 2.15 27.96
C GLU A 45 0.78 2.49 26.97
N ILE A 46 -0.40 2.89 27.48
CA ILE A 46 -1.60 3.10 26.66
C ILE A 46 -1.31 4.01 25.46
N GLU A 47 -0.49 5.04 25.66
CA GLU A 47 -0.07 5.97 24.61
C GLU A 47 0.77 5.30 23.51
N GLN A 48 1.72 4.43 23.87
CA GLN A 48 2.53 3.68 22.90
C GLN A 48 1.68 2.69 22.10
N LYS A 49 0.69 2.06 22.75
CA LYS A 49 -0.25 1.16 22.09
C LYS A 49 -1.14 1.90 21.09
N GLU A 50 -1.60 3.11 21.42
CA GLU A 50 -2.36 3.94 20.49
C GLU A 50 -1.53 4.36 19.28
N ILE A 51 -0.26 4.72 19.47
CA ILE A 51 0.67 5.04 18.38
C ILE A 51 0.87 3.82 17.48
N PHE A 52 1.14 2.65 18.07
CA PHE A 52 1.34 1.43 17.30
C PHE A 52 0.11 1.05 16.48
N GLN A 53 -1.10 1.19 17.03
CA GLN A 53 -2.34 0.95 16.28
C GLN A 53 -2.52 1.91 15.10
N LYS A 54 -2.14 3.19 15.25
CA LYS A 54 -2.18 4.15 14.14
C LYS A 54 -1.21 3.75 13.02
N ILE A 55 0.01 3.35 13.37
CA ILE A 55 1.02 2.88 12.41
C ILE A 55 0.54 1.63 11.67
N LEU A 56 -0.11 0.68 12.36
CA LEU A 56 -0.68 -0.50 11.70
C LEU A 56 -1.79 -0.14 10.69
N ILE A 57 -2.61 0.87 10.99
CA ILE A 57 -3.63 1.38 10.07
C ILE A 57 -2.97 2.03 8.85
N GLU A 58 -1.97 2.90 9.07
CA GLU A 58 -1.21 3.56 8.00
C GLU A 58 -0.55 2.53 7.07
N PHE A 59 0.12 1.53 7.65
CA PHE A 59 0.72 0.42 6.91
C PHE A 59 -0.32 -0.35 6.09
N THR A 60 -1.49 -0.64 6.67
CA THR A 60 -2.60 -1.31 5.98
C THR A 60 -3.08 -0.49 4.78
N ILE A 61 -3.19 0.84 4.93
CA ILE A 61 -3.51 1.75 3.83
C ILE A 61 -2.42 1.68 2.74
N GLY A 62 -1.14 1.65 3.14
CA GLY A 62 -0.01 1.46 2.22
C GLY A 62 -0.13 0.19 1.38
N VAL A 63 -0.47 -0.95 2.00
CA VAL A 63 -0.72 -2.24 1.31
C VAL A 63 -1.88 -2.14 0.33
N ILE A 64 -3.00 -1.53 0.73
CA ILE A 64 -4.17 -1.34 -0.14
C ILE A 64 -3.80 -0.50 -1.36
N LEU A 65 -3.07 0.60 -1.18
CA LEU A 65 -2.58 1.44 -2.29
C LEU A 65 -1.70 0.63 -3.26
N LEU A 66 -0.82 -0.22 -2.72
CA LEU A 66 0.08 -1.05 -3.53
C LEU A 66 -0.72 -2.02 -4.43
N ILE A 67 -1.74 -2.67 -3.87
CA ILE A 67 -2.65 -3.56 -4.61
C ILE A 67 -3.40 -2.77 -5.70
N ILE A 68 -3.95 -1.60 -5.37
CA ILE A 68 -4.69 -0.75 -6.32
C ILE A 68 -3.78 -0.32 -7.48
N GLY A 69 -2.55 0.11 -7.18
CA GLY A 69 -1.61 0.55 -8.20
C GLY A 69 -1.19 -0.59 -9.14
N ILE A 70 -0.97 -1.80 -8.62
CA ILE A 70 -0.73 -3.01 -9.45
C ILE A 70 -1.92 -3.27 -10.38
N VAL A 71 -3.14 -3.26 -9.84
CA VAL A 71 -4.36 -3.49 -10.61
C VAL A 71 -4.52 -2.46 -11.73
N LEU A 72 -4.25 -1.18 -11.45
CA LEU A 72 -4.29 -0.12 -12.47
C LEU A 72 -3.26 -0.31 -13.58
N ILE A 73 -2.03 -0.70 -13.23
CA ILE A 73 -0.99 -1.04 -14.20
C ILE A 73 -1.45 -2.20 -15.08
N LEU A 74 -1.95 -3.29 -14.48
CA LEU A 74 -2.47 -4.45 -15.24
C LEU A 74 -3.61 -4.05 -16.19
N ILE A 75 -4.60 -3.29 -15.70
CA ILE A 75 -5.74 -2.81 -16.50
C ILE A 75 -5.27 -1.92 -17.65
N SER A 76 -4.24 -1.10 -17.45
CA SER A 76 -3.70 -0.21 -18.48
C SER A 76 -3.10 -0.96 -19.69
N MET A 77 -2.74 -2.22 -19.52
CA MET A 77 -2.13 -3.09 -20.53
C MET A 77 -3.14 -4.08 -21.16
N LEU A 78 -4.33 -4.26 -20.56
CA LEU A 78 -5.35 -5.17 -21.08
C LEU A 78 -5.94 -4.68 -22.42
N LYS A 79 -6.12 -5.62 -23.37
CA LYS A 79 -6.50 -5.33 -24.76
C LYS A 79 -7.99 -4.98 -24.99
N ARG A 80 -8.90 -5.17 -24.03
CA ARG A 80 -10.31 -5.46 -24.40
C ARG A 80 -11.41 -5.09 -23.39
N PHE A 81 -11.62 -3.80 -23.10
CA PHE A 81 -12.93 -3.35 -22.58
C PHE A 81 -13.50 -2.10 -23.26
N GLU A 82 -12.68 -1.31 -23.97
CA GLU A 82 -13.19 -0.12 -24.67
C GLU A 82 -13.91 -0.46 -25.99
N ASN A 83 -13.58 -1.57 -26.64
CA ASN A 83 -14.18 -1.98 -27.92
C ASN A 83 -15.45 -2.85 -27.79
N ARG A 84 -16.03 -3.03 -26.59
CA ARG A 84 -17.28 -3.82 -26.42
C ARG A 84 -18.55 -2.98 -26.22
N PHE A 85 -18.41 -1.66 -26.05
CA PHE A 85 -19.54 -0.70 -26.05
C PHE A 85 -19.69 0.05 -27.38
N ARG A 86 -18.90 -0.34 -28.39
CA ARG A 86 -18.88 0.25 -29.74
C ARG A 86 -19.24 -0.77 -30.82
N GLN A 87 -20.13 -1.70 -30.50
CA GLN A 87 -20.84 -2.54 -31.47
C GLN A 87 -22.33 -2.52 -31.13
#